data_AF-A0A2E9NNA9-F1
#
_entry.id   AF-A0A2E9NNA9-F1
#
_cell.length_a   1.000
_cell.length_b   1.000
_cell.length_c   1.000
_cell.angle_alpha   90.00
_cell.angle_beta   90.00
_cell.angle_gamma   90.00
#
_symmetry.space_group_name_H-M   'P 1'
#
loop_
_entity.id
_entity.type
_entity.pdbx_description
1 polymer ?
#
loop_
_entity_poly.entity_id
_entity_poly.type
_entity_poly.pdbx_seq_one_letter_code
_entity_poly.pdbx_strand_id
1 'polypeptide(L)' 'MDRGDLEIDLAGDQGLTLIADMSRRAEFESDFPMTMQSMDGRDFRGTINGGGPELLIESDRGRVRLRSIP' A
#
# COMPACT_ATOMS: atom_id res chain seq x y z
N MET A 1 20.81 8.68 -3.45
CA MET A 1 19.74 8.75 -2.42
C MET A 1 18.48 9.00 -3.21
N ASP A 2 17.76 7.92 -3.46
CA ASP A 2 16.74 7.90 -4.49
C ASP A 2 15.42 8.36 -3.91
N ARG A 3 14.72 9.20 -4.66
CA ARG A 3 13.39 9.70 -4.36
C ARG A 3 12.51 9.25 -5.50
N GLY A 4 11.39 8.64 -5.20
CA GLY A 4 10.45 8.18 -6.23
C GLY A 4 9.04 8.17 -5.70
N ASP A 5 8.12 8.62 -6.55
CA ASP A 5 6.69 8.49 -6.30
C ASP A 5 6.17 7.33 -7.14
N LEU A 6 5.38 6.46 -6.51
CA LEU A 6 4.79 5.26 -7.10
C LEU A 6 3.27 5.39 -7.06
N GLU A 7 2.64 5.32 -8.22
CA GLU A 7 1.18 5.23 -8.36
C GLU A 7 0.83 3.89 -8.99
N ILE A 8 -0.08 3.15 -8.35
CA ILE A 8 -0.53 1.83 -8.81
C ILE A 8 -2.04 1.90 -9.03
N ASP A 9 -2.45 1.63 -10.25
CA ASP A 9 -3.86 1.53 -10.62
C ASP A 9 -4.32 0.08 -10.52
N LEU A 10 -5.37 -0.14 -9.74
CA LEU A 10 -5.95 -1.45 -9.48
C LEU A 10 -7.45 -1.41 -9.78
N ALA A 11 -7.98 -2.52 -10.30
CA ALA A 11 -9.43 -2.68 -10.47
C ALA A 11 -10.13 -2.57 -9.11
N GLY A 12 -11.28 -1.89 -9.06
CA GLY A 12 -11.98 -1.57 -7.82
C GLY A 12 -12.40 -2.77 -6.97
N ASP A 13 -12.62 -3.93 -7.59
CA ASP A 13 -13.04 -5.18 -6.95
C ASP A 13 -11.86 -6.13 -6.62
N GLN A 14 -10.62 -5.72 -6.93
CA GLN A 14 -9.45 -6.54 -6.70
C GLN A 14 -9.23 -6.80 -5.21
N GLY A 15 -9.14 -8.08 -4.83
CA GLY A 15 -8.72 -8.50 -3.50
C GLY A 15 -7.19 -8.62 -3.40
N LEU A 16 -6.59 -8.04 -2.36
CA LEU A 16 -5.13 -8.07 -2.13
C LEU A 16 -4.78 -8.17 -0.65
N THR A 17 -3.66 -8.83 -0.37
CA THR A 17 -2.98 -8.74 0.92
C THR A 17 -1.81 -7.77 0.77
N LEU A 18 -1.88 -6.63 1.43
CA LEU A 18 -0.84 -5.60 1.37
C LEU A 18 0.17 -5.80 2.49
N ILE A 19 1.45 -5.79 2.13
CA ILE A 19 2.58 -5.75 3.06
C ILE A 19 3.39 -4.51 2.67
N ALA A 20 3.51 -3.55 3.56
CA ALA A 20 4.24 -2.31 3.32
C ALA A 20 5.33 -2.12 4.38
N ASP A 21 6.57 -1.91 3.92
CA ASP A 21 7.73 -1.47 4.71
C ASP A 21 8.10 -0.05 4.26
N MET A 22 7.77 0.92 5.11
CA MET A 22 7.85 2.34 4.79
C MET A 22 8.78 3.06 5.75
N SER A 23 9.79 3.76 5.23
CA SER A 23 10.58 4.63 6.10
C SER A 23 9.75 5.82 6.60
N ARG A 24 10.27 6.52 7.63
CA ARG A 24 9.69 7.78 8.14
C ARG A 24 9.60 8.93 7.13
N ARG A 25 10.23 8.80 5.95
CA ARG A 25 10.23 9.81 4.88
C ARG A 25 9.35 9.43 3.69
N ALA A 26 8.63 8.31 3.78
CA ALA A 26 7.64 7.89 2.80
C ALA A 26 6.20 8.29 3.21
N GLU A 27 5.28 8.38 2.27
CA GLU A 27 3.85 8.55 2.53
C GLU A 27 3.07 7.46 1.80
N PHE A 28 2.01 6.94 2.41
CA PHE A 28 1.15 5.94 1.81
C PHE A 28 -0.30 6.44 1.78
N GLU A 29 -0.91 6.40 0.61
CA GLU A 29 -2.31 6.76 0.36
C GLU A 29 -3.01 5.64 -0.41
N SER A 30 -4.28 5.37 -0.10
CA SER A 30 -5.08 4.34 -0.79
C SER A 30 -6.52 4.80 -0.94
N ASP A 31 -7.07 4.58 -2.13
CA ASP A 31 -8.50 4.79 -2.42
C ASP A 31 -9.36 3.59 -2.00
N PHE A 32 -8.74 2.48 -1.57
CA PHE A 32 -9.42 1.27 -1.15
C PHE A 32 -9.72 1.27 0.36
N PRO A 33 -10.88 0.76 0.79
CA PRO A 33 -11.12 0.46 2.20
C PRO A 33 -10.18 -0.68 2.63
N MET A 34 -9.19 -0.36 3.45
CA MET A 34 -8.22 -1.33 3.95
C MET A 34 -8.58 -1.79 5.37
N THR A 35 -8.52 -3.09 5.60
CA THR A 35 -8.53 -3.64 6.97
C THR A 35 -7.10 -3.84 7.43
N MET A 36 -6.64 -3.03 8.38
CA MET A 36 -5.31 -3.18 8.96
C MET A 36 -5.29 -4.35 9.96
N GLN A 37 -4.38 -5.29 9.78
CA GLN A 37 -4.20 -6.45 10.65
C GLN A 37 -3.12 -6.20 11.70
N SER A 38 -2.03 -5.53 11.29
CA SER A 38 -0.93 -5.17 12.16
C SER A 38 -0.29 -3.88 11.68
N MET A 39 0.11 -3.06 12.64
CA MET A 39 0.90 -1.85 12.40
C MET A 39 2.01 -1.83 13.46
N ASP A 40 3.25 -1.96 13.01
CA ASP A 40 4.43 -1.78 13.86
C ASP A 40 5.25 -0.63 13.30
N GLY A 41 5.20 0.51 14.00
CA GLY A 41 5.77 1.76 13.52
C GLY A 41 5.15 2.19 12.19
N ARG A 42 5.90 2.01 11.10
CA ARG A 42 5.54 2.40 9.73
C ARG A 42 5.36 1.21 8.80
N ASP A 43 5.60 0.02 9.34
CA ASP A 43 5.36 -1.23 8.64
C ASP A 43 3.94 -1.66 8.94
N PHE A 44 3.19 -2.00 7.91
CA PHE A 44 1.82 -2.44 8.10
C PHE A 44 1.43 -3.55 7.15
N ARG A 45 0.58 -4.43 7.68
CA ARG A 45 -0.08 -5.50 6.93
C ARG A 45 -1.57 -5.27 6.97
N GLY A 46 -2.21 -5.40 5.82
CA GLY A 46 -3.66 -5.26 5.72
C GLY A 46 -4.23 -5.98 4.53
N THR A 47 -5.55 -5.95 4.42
CA THR A 47 -6.27 -6.55 3.29
C THR A 47 -7.18 -5.53 2.61
N ILE A 48 -7.24 -5.64 1.29
CA ILE A 48 -8.20 -4.94 0.42
C ILE A 48 -9.23 -5.97 -0.04
N ASN A 49 -10.52 -5.63 0.00
CA ASN A 49 -11.63 -6.47 -0.46
C ASN A 49 -11.60 -7.93 0.07
N GLY A 50 -11.20 -8.12 1.32
CA GLY A 50 -11.15 -9.44 1.96
C GLY A 50 -9.84 -10.22 1.77
N GLY A 51 -8.86 -9.63 1.09
CA GLY A 51 -7.54 -10.23 0.87
C GLY A 51 -7.38 -10.83 -0.53
N GLY A 52 -6.27 -11.53 -0.75
CA GLY A 52 -5.94 -12.09 -2.06
C GLY A 52 -4.43 -12.26 -2.23
N PRO A 53 -3.92 -12.23 -3.48
CA PRO A 53 -2.48 -12.26 -3.73
C PRO A 53 -1.75 -11.13 -3.00
N GLU A 54 -0.47 -11.37 -2.70
CA GLU A 54 0.34 -10.44 -1.94
C GLU A 54 0.87 -9.30 -2.83
N LEU A 55 0.72 -8.06 -2.35
CA LEU A 55 1.38 -6.87 -2.87
C LEU A 55 2.39 -6.41 -1.81
N LEU A 56 3.68 -6.53 -2.13
CA LEU A 56 4.77 -6.03 -1.30
C LEU A 56 5.22 -4.65 -1.80
N ILE A 57 5.32 -3.69 -0.88
CA ILE A 57 5.78 -2.33 -1.17
C ILE A 57 6.88 -1.95 -0.18
N GLU A 58 8.05 -1.60 -0.70
CA GLU A 58 9.19 -1.09 0.06
C GLU A 58 9.53 0.33 -0.44
N SER A 59 9.63 1.30 0.47
CA SER A 59 9.94 2.69 0.10
C SER A 59 10.74 3.44 1.16
N ASP A 60 11.90 3.96 0.75
CA ASP A 60 12.75 4.80 1.60
C ASP A 60 12.32 6.28 1.61
N ARG A 61 11.93 6.86 0.47
CA ARG A 61 11.55 8.28 0.39
C ARG A 61 10.68 8.57 -0.83
N GLY A 62 9.50 9.16 -0.58
CA GLY A 62 8.56 9.57 -1.61
C GLY A 62 7.12 9.19 -1.25
N ARG A 63 6.22 9.16 -2.22
CA ARG A 63 4.82 8.79 -2.01
C ARG A 63 4.46 7.50 -2.72
N VAL A 64 3.68 6.65 -2.06
CA VAL A 64 3.02 5.49 -2.66
C VAL A 64 1.51 5.75 -2.65
N ARG A 65 0.86 5.63 -3.81
CA ARG A 65 -0.59 5.81 -3.95
C ARG A 65 -1.22 4.62 -4.66
N LEU A 66 -2.18 3.97 -4.00
CA LEU A 66 -3.04 2.96 -4.63
C LEU A 66 -4.33 3.63 -5.09
N ARG A 67 -4.59 3.59 -6.40
CA ARG A 67 -5.81 4.14 -7.00
C ARG A 67 -6.75 3.04 -7.45
N SER A 68 -8.02 3.26 -7.17
CA SER A 68 -9.11 2.43 -7.67
C SER A 68 -9.55 2.96 -9.03
N ILE A 69 -9.44 2.14 -10.05
CA ILE A 69 -9.96 2.44 -11.39
C ILE A 69 -11.22 1.59 -11.68
N PRO A 70 -12.22 2.16 -12.38
CA PRO A 70 -13.45 1.45 -12.73
C PRO A 70 -13.24 0.22 -13.62
#